data_AF-A0A0K9XXB7-F1
#
_entry.id   AF-A0A0K9XXB7-F1
#
_cell.length_a   1.000
_cell.length_b   1.000
_cell.length_c   1.000
_cell.angle_alpha   90.00
_cell.angle_beta   90.00
_cell.angle_gamma   90.00
#
_symmetry.space_group_name_H-M   'P 1'
#
loop_
_entity.id
_entity.type
_entity.pdbx_description
1 polymer ?
#
loop_
_entity_poly.entity_id
_entity_poly.type
_entity_poly.pdbx_seq_one_letter_code
_entity_poly.pdbx_strand_id
1 'polypeptide(L)'
;MDTKSITPMKAMELLRQYSRQGIPCTIKYLSLNESEGTTKGIVEETSVILTAGYRRNQSKKHNVLASFQRTATGEYRQFYFPLLTEMNGISIKP
;
A
#
# COMPACT_ATOMS: atom_id res chain seq x y z
N MET A 1 26.59 -0.51 3.34
CA MET A 1 25.68 -1.08 2.31
C MET A 1 24.60 -0.04 2.06
N ASP A 2 24.66 0.68 0.95
CA ASP A 2 23.63 1.66 0.59
C ASP A 2 22.32 0.93 0.32
N THR A 3 21.40 0.97 1.28
CA THR A 3 20.03 0.52 1.07
C THR A 3 19.38 1.46 0.05
N LYS A 4 19.28 1.01 -1.20
CA LYS A 4 18.51 1.69 -2.25
C LYS A 4 17.09 1.89 -1.73
N SER A 5 16.75 3.13 -1.37
CA SER A 5 15.39 3.51 -1.00
C SER A 5 14.70 4.16 -2.19
N ILE A 6 13.38 4.07 -2.22
CA ILE A 6 12.54 4.66 -3.27
C ILE A 6 11.50 5.60 -2.66
N THR A 7 11.00 6.53 -3.46
CA THR A 7 9.92 7.43 -3.02
C THR A 7 8.59 6.69 -2.92
N PRO A 8 7.63 7.17 -2.10
CA PRO A 8 6.29 6.58 -2.02
C PRO A 8 5.57 6.52 -3.37
N MET A 9 5.76 7.55 -4.21
CA MET A 9 5.21 7.58 -5.57
C MET A 9 5.80 6.46 -6.43
N LYS A 10 7.12 6.26 -6.37
CA LYS A 10 7.77 5.19 -7.13
C LYS A 10 7.34 3.80 -6.66
N ALA A 11 7.19 3.62 -5.35
CA ALA A 11 6.65 2.39 -4.79
C ALA A 11 5.23 2.10 -5.30
N MET A 12 4.36 3.12 -5.32
CA MET A 12 3.00 2.97 -5.84
C MET A 12 2.94 2.68 -7.35
N GLU A 13 3.84 3.24 -8.15
CA GLU A 13 3.98 2.87 -9.57
C GLU A 13 4.32 1.39 -9.74
N LEU A 14 5.33 0.91 -9.00
CA LEU A 14 5.77 -0.49 -9.06
C LEU A 14 4.68 -1.45 -8.58
N LEU A 15 4.05 -1.16 -7.43
CA LEU A 15 2.92 -1.96 -6.92
C LEU A 15 1.80 -2.06 -7.95
N ARG A 16 1.45 -0.96 -8.63
CA ARG A 16 0.42 -0.99 -9.69
C ARG A 16 0.86 -1.82 -10.90
N GLN A 17 2.13 -1.75 -11.29
CA GLN A 17 2.67 -2.55 -12.39
C GLN A 17 2.60 -4.05 -12.07
N TYR A 18 3.07 -4.45 -10.88
CA TYR A 18 2.99 -5.84 -10.43
C TYR A 18 1.55 -6.32 -10.31
N SER A 19 0.68 -5.50 -9.74
CA SER A 19 -0.74 -5.84 -9.59
C SER A 19 -1.46 -6.03 -10.93
N ARG A 20 -1.13 -5.23 -11.95
CA ARG A 20 -1.65 -5.41 -13.33
C ARG A 20 -1.20 -6.73 -13.97
N GLN A 21 -0.05 -7.24 -13.55
CA GLN A 21 0.48 -8.53 -13.99
C GLN A 21 0.01 -9.69 -13.09
N GLY A 22 -0.81 -9.41 -12.07
CA GLY A 22 -1.24 -10.40 -11.10
C GLY A 22 -0.14 -10.87 -10.14
N ILE A 23 0.97 -10.14 -10.03
CA ILE A 23 2.12 -10.48 -9.18
C ILE A 23 1.85 -9.97 -7.75
N PRO A 24 1.70 -10.87 -6.76
CA PRO A 24 1.50 -10.48 -5.38
C PRO A 24 2.77 -9.87 -4.78
N CYS A 25 2.62 -8.87 -3.93
CA CYS A 25 3.72 -8.20 -3.24
C CYS A 25 3.60 -8.32 -1.72
N THR A 26 4.70 -8.12 -1.02
CA THR A 26 4.72 -7.89 0.44
C THR A 26 4.90 -6.40 0.68
N ILE A 27 4.05 -5.82 1.53
CA ILE A 27 4.11 -4.42 1.91
C ILE A 27 4.15 -4.26 3.42
N LYS A 28 4.85 -3.22 3.89
CA LYS A 28 4.76 -2.75 5.28
C LYS A 28 4.35 -1.30 5.31
N TYR A 29 3.45 -0.95 6.21
CA TYR A 29 2.97 0.42 6.38
C TYR A 29 2.60 0.71 7.83
N LEU A 30 2.62 1.98 8.21
CA LEU A 30 2.03 2.43 9.47
C LEU A 30 0.52 2.45 9.32
N SER A 31 -0.18 1.70 10.18
CA SER A 31 -1.63 1.67 10.20
C SER A 31 -2.20 2.93 10.84
N LEU A 32 -3.26 3.46 10.24
CA LEU A 32 -4.00 4.62 10.74
C LEU A 32 -5.48 4.42 10.43
N ASN A 33 -6.33 4.47 11.45
CA ASN A 33 -7.77 4.58 11.31
C ASN A 33 -8.21 5.95 11.83
N GLU A 34 -8.43 6.89 10.92
CA GLU A 34 -8.83 8.26 11.28
C GLU A 34 -10.25 8.33 11.88
N SER A 35 -11.13 7.38 11.57
CA SER A 35 -12.51 7.39 12.08
C SER A 35 -12.59 6.99 13.54
N GLU A 36 -11.76 6.04 13.96
CA GLU A 36 -11.68 5.56 15.34
C GLU A 36 -10.55 6.25 16.13
N GLY A 37 -9.69 7.01 15.46
CA GLY A 37 -8.50 7.61 16.07
C GLY A 37 -7.46 6.58 16.53
N THR A 38 -7.44 5.39 15.93
CA THR A 38 -6.58 4.27 16.36
C THR A 38 -5.44 3.99 15.38
N THR A 39 -4.35 3.44 15.93
CA THR A 39 -3.24 2.86 15.17
C THR A 39 -2.90 1.49 15.75
N LYS A 40 -2.48 0.55 14.89
CA LYS A 40 -1.93 -0.75 15.28
C LYS A 40 -0.40 -0.79 15.10
N GLY A 41 0.24 0.35 14.86
CA GLY A 41 1.66 0.43 14.53
C GLY A 41 1.96 -0.06 13.11
N ILE A 42 3.14 -0.66 12.93
CA ILE A 42 3.59 -1.22 11.64
C ILE A 42 2.81 -2.51 11.36
N VAL A 43 2.14 -2.54 10.22
CA VAL A 43 1.44 -3.70 9.70
C VAL A 43 2.20 -4.23 8.50
N GLU A 44 2.40 -5.55 8.47
CA GLU A 44 2.91 -6.27 7.31
C GLU A 44 1.77 -7.03 6.66
N GLU A 45 1.65 -6.86 5.34
CA GLU A 45 0.68 -7.58 4.51
C GLU A 45 1.46 -8.35 3.44
N THR A 46 1.28 -9.66 3.44
CA THR A 46 1.92 -10.57 2.48
C THR A 46 0.94 -10.92 1.37
N SER A 47 1.48 -11.18 0.17
CA SER A 47 0.71 -11.63 -0.99
C SER A 47 -0.48 -10.72 -1.32
N VAL A 48 -0.22 -9.43 -1.48
CA VAL A 48 -1.25 -8.43 -1.83
C VAL A 48 -1.20 -8.03 -3.29
N ILE A 49 -2.38 -7.80 -3.86
CA ILE A 49 -2.56 -7.21 -5.19
C ILE A 49 -3.35 -5.90 -5.01
N LEU A 50 -2.82 -4.79 -5.50
CA LEU A 50 -3.55 -3.53 -5.53
C LEU A 50 -4.78 -3.67 -6.44
N THR A 51 -5.90 -3.18 -5.95
CA THR A 51 -7.15 -3.13 -6.70
C THR A 51 -7.37 -1.73 -7.26
N ALA A 52 -8.36 -1.57 -8.15
CA ALA A 52 -8.71 -0.26 -8.66
C ALA A 52 -9.07 0.67 -7.48
N GLY A 53 -8.22 1.65 -7.20
CA GLY A 53 -8.48 2.66 -6.18
C GLY A 53 -9.70 3.51 -6.55
N TYR A 54 -10.21 4.27 -5.57
CA TYR A 54 -11.34 5.17 -5.78
C TYR A 54 -11.08 6.12 -6.96
N ARG A 55 -12.09 6.25 -7.83
CA ARG A 55 -12.07 7.27 -8.89
C ARG A 55 -12.04 8.66 -8.24
N ARG A 56 -11.46 9.66 -8.93
CA ARG A 56 -11.31 11.04 -8.40
C ARG A 56 -12.62 11.65 -7.87
N ASN A 57 -13.76 11.23 -8.40
CA ASN A 57 -15.09 11.69 -8.03
C ASN A 57 -15.73 10.93 -6.84
N GLN A 58 -15.12 9.87 -6.33
CA GLN A 58 -15.71 9.03 -5.27
C GLN A 58 -15.26 9.41 -3.85
N SER A 59 -14.15 10.11 -3.66
CA SER A 59 -13.69 10.53 -2.33
C SER A 59 -12.68 11.67 -2.39
N LYS A 60 -12.70 12.57 -1.39
CA LYS A 60 -11.65 13.57 -1.16
C LYS A 60 -10.29 12.93 -0.83
N LYS A 61 -10.26 11.65 -0.39
CA LYS A 61 -9.06 10.89 -0.03
C LYS A 61 -8.51 9.99 -1.17
N HIS A 62 -9.06 10.09 -2.38
CA HIS A 62 -8.60 9.29 -3.53
C HIS A 62 -7.11 9.46 -3.83
N ASN A 63 -6.51 10.58 -3.41
CA ASN A 63 -5.11 10.91 -3.62
C ASN A 63 -4.16 10.31 -2.58
N VAL A 64 -4.65 9.62 -1.53
CA VAL A 64 -3.80 9.08 -0.45
C VAL A 64 -4.15 7.65 -0.03
N LEU A 65 -5.37 7.18 -0.29
CA LEU A 65 -5.78 5.80 0.00
C LEU A 65 -5.54 4.88 -1.20
N ALA A 66 -4.94 3.73 -0.94
CA ALA A 66 -4.82 2.62 -1.87
C ALA A 66 -5.62 1.42 -1.35
N SER A 67 -6.32 0.73 -2.26
CA SER A 67 -7.04 -0.50 -1.96
C SER A 67 -6.23 -1.69 -2.46
N PHE A 68 -6.28 -2.79 -1.71
CA PHE A 68 -5.66 -4.06 -2.09
C PHE A 68 -6.52 -5.23 -1.70
N GLN A 69 -6.26 -6.36 -2.34
CA GLN A 69 -6.82 -7.65 -1.99
C GLN A 69 -5.69 -8.55 -1.47
N ARG A 70 -5.94 -9.28 -0.38
CA ARG A 70 -5.09 -10.40 0.05
C ARG A 70 -5.39 -11.60 -0.83
N THR A 71 -4.41 -12.12 -1.55
CA THR A 71 -4.67 -13.26 -2.45
C THR A 71 -4.96 -14.55 -1.70
N ALA A 72 -4.47 -14.69 -0.46
CA ALA A 72 -4.70 -15.87 0.36
C ALA A 72 -6.15 -16.00 0.86
N THR A 73 -6.80 -14.89 1.22
CA THR A 73 -8.15 -14.89 1.83
C THR A 73 -9.23 -14.27 0.96
N GLY A 74 -8.83 -13.53 -0.09
CA GLY A 74 -9.74 -12.73 -0.92
C GLY A 74 -10.22 -11.45 -0.24
N GLU A 75 -9.78 -11.16 0.99
CA GLU A 75 -10.17 -9.95 1.74
C GLU A 75 -9.70 -8.67 1.05
N TYR A 76 -10.58 -7.68 1.00
CA TYR A 76 -10.27 -6.33 0.52
C TYR A 76 -9.97 -5.41 1.70
N ARG A 77 -8.87 -4.67 1.58
CA ARG A 77 -8.39 -3.73 2.61
C ARG A 77 -7.87 -2.46 1.97
N GLN A 78 -7.67 -1.46 2.81
CA GLN A 78 -7.17 -0.14 2.42
C GLN A 78 -6.04 0.28 3.34
N PHE A 79 -5.13 1.08 2.78
CA PHE A 79 -4.07 1.73 3.54
C PHE A 79 -3.78 3.11 2.96
N TYR A 80 -3.17 3.97 3.77
CA TYR A 80 -2.65 5.26 3.33
C TYR A 80 -1.28 5.03 2.70
N PHE A 81 -1.12 5.22 1.39
CA PHE A 81 0.18 4.99 0.75
C PHE A 81 1.30 5.93 1.21
N PRO A 82 1.04 7.17 1.70
CA PRO A 82 2.11 7.98 2.32
C PRO A 82 2.71 7.33 3.56
N LEU A 83 2.00 6.37 4.18
CA LEU A 83 2.45 5.62 5.34
C LEU A 83 3.15 4.30 4.96
N LEU A 84 3.39 4.06 3.67
CA LEU A 84 4.11 2.89 3.18
C LEU A 84 5.59 3.02 3.53
N THR A 85 6.13 2.03 4.24
CA THR A 85 7.50 2.02 4.74
C THR A 85 8.40 1.03 3.99
N GLU A 86 7.81 -0.04 3.45
CA GLU A 86 8.55 -1.08 2.71
C GLU A 86 7.69 -1.74 1.63
N MET A 87 8.32 -2.11 0.52
CA MET A 87 7.75 -2.96 -0.52
C MET A 87 8.76 -4.02 -0.94
N ASN A 88 8.42 -5.30 -0.82
CA ASN A 88 9.28 -6.45 -1.18
C ASN A 88 10.72 -6.32 -0.60
N GLY A 89 10.86 -5.84 0.64
CA GLY A 89 12.15 -5.61 1.28
C GLY A 89 12.86 -4.29 0.90
N ILE A 90 12.30 -3.50 -0.03
CA ILE A 90 12.84 -2.19 -0.42
C ILE A 90 12.26 -1.12 0.51
N SER A 91 13.13 -0.42 1.24
CA SER A 91 12.71 0.69 2.10
C SER A 91 12.19 1.87 1.30
N ILE A 92 11.16 2.52 1.84
CA ILE A 92 10.52 3.68 1.22
C ILE A 92 10.78 4.90 2.08
N LYS A 93 11.30 5.96 1.46
CA LYS A 93 11.62 7.22 2.12
C LYS A 93 11.12 8.39 1.25
N PRO A 94 10.50 9.43 1.85
CA PRO A 94 10.12 10.64 1.13
C PRO A 94 11.30 11.30 0.41
#